data_AF-A0A960MU66-F1
#
_entry.id   AF-A0A960MU66-F1
#
_cell.length_a   1.000
_cell.length_b   1.000
_cell.length_c   1.000
_cell.angle_alpha   90.00
_cell.angle_beta   90.00
_cell.angle_gamma   90.00
#
_symmetry.space_group_name_H-M   'P 1'
#
loop_
_entity.id
_entity.type
_entity.pdbx_description
1 polymer ?
#
loop_
_entity_poly.entity_id
_entity_poly.type
_entity_poly.pdbx_seq_one_letter_code
_entity_poly.pdbx_strand_id
1 'polypeptide(L)'
;NKPSRRTVFPERVFRSKEALYDAVLADVGQRHERRQPVLIGTRTIRVSEALSELLKAAGIPHRVLNAKEDKEENEIVSSAGQPGNVLIATNMAGRGTHISLSPQSEAAGGLHVIAVERNESARIDRQLIGRSARQGQPGSAQMFVSADDHIIERYDPALAEEIRKAPANEWGEVSGEFSVQITRLQQKVERTRYDQRLRIAERDKWLHQTRQSLA
;
A
#
# COMPACT_ATOMS: atom_id res chain seq x y z
N ASN A 1 -20.64 -14.10 -10.29
CA ASN A 1 -19.22 -13.91 -9.90
C ASN A 1 -18.32 -14.50 -10.96
N LYS A 2 -17.41 -13.71 -11.54
CA LYS A 2 -16.36 -14.18 -12.46
C LYS A 2 -15.08 -14.51 -11.66
N PRO A 3 -14.26 -15.48 -12.10
CA PRO A 3 -12.98 -15.78 -11.45
C PRO A 3 -12.05 -14.56 -11.52
N SER A 4 -11.28 -14.33 -10.46
CA SER A 4 -10.30 -13.24 -10.45
C SER A 4 -9.13 -13.55 -11.38
N ARG A 5 -8.70 -12.55 -12.15
CA ARG A 5 -7.50 -12.61 -13.01
C ARG A 5 -6.37 -11.74 -12.46
N ARG A 6 -6.30 -11.61 -11.13
CA ARG A 6 -5.28 -10.78 -10.47
C ARG A 6 -3.93 -11.49 -10.45
N THR A 7 -2.89 -10.76 -10.85
CA THR A 7 -1.50 -11.19 -10.66
C THR A 7 -0.89 -10.43 -9.49
N VAL A 8 -0.50 -11.13 -8.43
CA VAL A 8 0.27 -10.53 -7.32
C VAL A 8 1.73 -10.86 -7.55
N PHE A 9 2.53 -9.83 -7.82
CA PHE A 9 3.97 -9.98 -7.99
C PHE A 9 4.66 -10.18 -6.63
N PRO A 10 5.83 -10.83 -6.60
CA PRO A 10 6.64 -10.93 -5.39
C PRO A 10 6.89 -9.54 -4.77
N GLU A 11 6.87 -9.51 -3.44
CA GLU A 11 7.25 -8.33 -2.67
C GLU A 11 8.74 -8.04 -2.90
N ARG A 12 9.05 -6.77 -3.12
CA ARG A 12 10.41 -6.28 -3.33
C ARG A 12 10.87 -5.56 -2.07
N VAL A 13 12.04 -5.92 -1.58
CA VAL A 13 12.60 -5.40 -0.32
C VAL A 13 13.86 -4.59 -0.62
N PHE A 14 14.00 -3.42 0.00
CA PHE A 14 15.08 -2.48 -0.28
C PHE A 14 15.85 -2.09 0.98
N ARG A 15 17.14 -1.77 0.81
CA ARG A 15 18.00 -1.33 1.92
C ARG A 15 17.61 0.02 2.50
N SER A 16 17.08 0.93 1.68
CA SER A 16 16.69 2.26 2.12
C SER A 16 15.42 2.75 1.44
N LYS A 17 14.83 3.81 1.97
CA LYS A 17 13.66 4.47 1.36
C LYS A 17 13.95 5.11 0.02
N GLU A 18 15.14 5.66 -0.17
CA GLU A 18 15.55 6.28 -1.43
C GLU A 18 15.58 5.22 -2.53
N ALA A 19 16.24 4.09 -2.29
CA ALA A 19 16.27 2.95 -3.21
C ALA A 19 14.86 2.40 -3.51
N LEU A 20 13.99 2.35 -2.49
CA LEU A 20 12.59 1.98 -2.68
C LEU A 20 11.86 2.96 -3.60
N TYR A 21 12.00 4.28 -3.37
CA TYR A 21 11.33 5.29 -4.17
C TYR A 21 11.80 5.26 -5.62
N ASP A 22 13.10 5.11 -5.86
CA ASP A 22 13.67 4.96 -7.20
C ASP A 22 13.08 3.75 -7.94
N ALA A 23 12.95 2.62 -7.24
CA ALA A 23 12.34 1.42 -7.81
C ALA A 23 10.84 1.57 -8.09
N VAL A 24 10.11 2.31 -7.24
CA VAL A 24 8.70 2.66 -7.47
C VAL A 24 8.58 3.58 -8.68
N LEU A 25 9.41 4.61 -8.80
CA LEU A 25 9.44 5.53 -9.94
C LEU A 25 9.71 4.78 -11.25
N ALA A 26 10.67 3.85 -11.25
CA ALA A 26 10.97 3.03 -12.41
C ALA A 26 9.78 2.13 -12.83
N ASP A 27 9.11 1.47 -11.89
CA ASP A 27 7.93 0.64 -12.18
C ASP A 27 6.75 1.50 -12.69
N VAL A 28 6.49 2.65 -12.05
CA VAL A 28 5.45 3.59 -12.49
C VAL A 28 5.75 4.12 -13.88
N GLY A 29 6.99 4.51 -14.17
CA GLY A 29 7.41 5.00 -15.49
C GLY A 29 7.15 3.97 -16.58
N GLN A 30 7.62 2.73 -16.39
CA GLN A 30 7.43 1.64 -17.36
C GLN A 30 5.94 1.36 -17.64
N ARG A 31 5.09 1.42 -16.59
CA ARG A 31 3.64 1.19 -16.73
C ARG A 31 2.92 2.37 -17.37
N HIS A 32 3.33 3.59 -17.03
CA HIS A 32 2.79 4.82 -17.59
C HIS A 32 3.05 4.90 -19.09
N GLU A 33 4.26 4.55 -19.55
CA GLU A 33 4.61 4.47 -20.98
C GLU A 33 3.71 3.50 -21.75
N ARG A 34 3.35 2.37 -21.12
CA ARG A 34 2.44 1.37 -21.69
C ARG A 34 0.96 1.72 -21.52
N ARG A 35 0.67 2.91 -20.97
CA ARG A 35 -0.66 3.45 -20.66
C ARG A 35 -1.46 2.60 -19.67
N GLN A 36 -0.78 1.83 -18.83
CA GLN A 36 -1.41 1.08 -17.76
C GLN A 36 -1.73 2.02 -16.57
N PRO A 37 -2.97 2.05 -16.05
CA PRO A 37 -3.27 2.84 -14.87
C PRO A 37 -2.59 2.29 -13.62
N VAL A 38 -2.10 3.19 -12.77
CA VAL A 38 -1.37 2.84 -11.53
C VAL A 38 -2.03 3.51 -10.31
N LEU A 39 -2.29 2.72 -9.27
CA LEU A 39 -2.70 3.19 -7.96
C LEU A 39 -1.57 2.93 -6.96
N ILE A 40 -0.99 3.98 -6.39
CA ILE A 40 0.06 3.92 -5.38
C ILE A 40 -0.58 4.13 -4.01
N GLY A 41 -0.64 3.09 -3.19
CA GLY A 41 -1.11 3.17 -1.82
C GLY A 41 0.04 3.43 -0.86
N THR A 42 -0.06 4.48 -0.07
CA THR A 42 0.94 4.84 0.95
C THR A 42 0.32 4.81 2.35
N ARG A 43 1.17 4.66 3.37
CA ARG A 43 0.72 4.65 4.76
C ARG A 43 0.43 6.04 5.33
N THR A 44 1.15 7.07 4.89
CA THR A 44 1.09 8.42 5.47
C THR A 44 1.08 9.50 4.40
N ILE A 45 0.50 10.66 4.73
CA ILE A 45 0.47 11.84 3.83
C ILE A 45 1.89 12.24 3.42
N ARG A 46 2.84 12.25 4.36
CA ARG A 46 4.25 12.59 4.10
C ARG A 46 4.89 11.70 3.02
N VAL A 47 4.59 10.40 3.01
CA VAL A 47 5.10 9.48 1.97
C VAL A 47 4.42 9.76 0.63
N SER A 48 3.12 10.09 0.62
CA SER A 48 2.44 10.51 -0.61
C SER A 48 3.03 11.79 -1.20
N GLU A 49 3.30 12.79 -0.38
CA GLU A 49 3.89 14.07 -0.80
C GLU A 49 5.31 13.87 -1.33
N ALA A 50 6.13 13.06 -0.64
CA ALA A 50 7.48 12.73 -1.11
C ALA A 50 7.47 12.03 -2.48
N LEU A 51 6.61 11.02 -2.67
CA LEU A 51 6.46 10.35 -3.96
C LEU A 51 5.90 11.28 -5.05
N SER A 52 5.00 12.20 -4.67
CA SER A 52 4.43 13.20 -5.59
C SER A 52 5.51 14.12 -6.15
N GLU A 53 6.39 14.65 -5.30
CA GLU A 53 7.49 15.50 -5.76
C GLU A 53 8.47 14.73 -6.65
N LEU A 54 8.77 13.47 -6.34
CA LEU A 54 9.64 12.64 -7.19
C LEU A 54 9.00 12.34 -8.56
N LEU A 55 7.71 12.00 -8.59
CA LEU A 55 6.98 11.77 -9.85
C LEU A 55 6.89 13.04 -10.69
N LYS A 56 6.72 14.20 -10.04
CA LYS A 56 6.73 15.51 -10.69
C LYS A 56 8.10 15.82 -11.31
N ALA A 57 9.19 15.55 -10.58
CA ALA A 57 10.55 15.70 -11.09
C ALA A 57 10.83 14.75 -12.28
N ALA A 58 10.26 13.55 -12.26
CA ALA A 58 10.32 12.59 -13.37
C ALA A 58 9.37 12.93 -14.54
N GLY A 59 8.57 14.00 -14.45
CA GLY A 59 7.65 14.42 -15.50
C GLY A 59 6.42 13.51 -15.66
N ILE A 60 6.08 12.69 -14.66
CA ILE A 60 4.95 11.76 -14.70
C ILE A 60 3.69 12.47 -14.14
N PRO A 61 2.66 12.74 -14.96
CA PRO A 61 1.42 13.34 -14.47
C PRO A 61 0.72 12.40 -13.50
N HIS A 62 0.39 12.91 -12.32
CA HIS A 62 -0.26 12.13 -11.27
C HIS A 62 -1.20 13.01 -10.43
N ARG A 63 -2.05 12.35 -9.64
CA ARG A 63 -2.91 12.99 -8.64
C ARG A 63 -2.63 12.41 -7.26
N VAL A 64 -2.79 13.23 -6.22
CA VAL A 64 -2.65 12.81 -4.83
C VAL A 64 -3.99 12.93 -4.14
N LEU A 65 -4.37 11.89 -3.40
CA LEU A 65 -5.61 11.83 -2.65
C LEU A 65 -5.35 11.67 -1.16
N ASN A 66 -5.76 12.70 -0.43
CA ASN A 66 -5.67 12.81 1.01
C ASN A 66 -7.08 12.76 1.60
N ALA A 67 -7.26 12.12 2.76
CA ALA A 67 -8.56 11.85 3.39
C ALA A 67 -9.28 13.10 3.97
N LYS A 68 -9.15 14.28 3.35
CA LYS A 68 -9.70 15.55 3.86
C LYS A 68 -10.92 16.07 3.08
N GLU A 69 -11.26 15.56 1.88
CA GLU A 69 -12.34 16.14 1.05
C GLU A 69 -13.20 15.10 0.30
N ASP A 70 -14.45 14.89 0.74
CA ASP A 70 -15.29 13.75 0.31
C ASP A 70 -15.95 13.88 -1.09
N LYS A 71 -16.17 15.11 -1.61
CA LYS A 71 -16.97 15.29 -2.84
C LYS A 71 -16.17 15.05 -4.13
N GLU A 72 -14.97 15.61 -4.24
CA GLU A 72 -14.10 15.43 -5.42
C GLU A 72 -13.36 14.08 -5.42
N GLU A 73 -13.17 13.50 -4.24
CA GLU A 73 -12.48 12.21 -4.06
C GLU A 73 -13.12 11.07 -4.88
N ASN A 74 -14.45 11.02 -4.94
CA ASN A 74 -15.14 9.98 -5.69
C ASN A 74 -14.86 10.07 -7.21
N GLU A 75 -14.78 11.27 -7.76
CA GLU A 75 -14.53 11.48 -9.19
C GLU A 75 -13.08 11.14 -9.55
N ILE A 76 -12.13 11.55 -8.69
CA ILE A 76 -10.71 11.22 -8.86
C ILE A 76 -10.50 9.70 -8.82
N VAL A 77 -11.12 9.00 -7.87
CA VAL A 77 -10.97 7.55 -7.73
C VAL A 77 -11.67 6.80 -8.86
N SER A 78 -12.87 7.23 -9.26
CA SER A 78 -13.59 6.62 -10.39
C SER A 78 -12.80 6.71 -11.69
N SER A 79 -12.12 7.84 -11.91
CA SER A 79 -11.26 8.08 -13.08
C SER A 79 -9.87 7.47 -13.00
N ALA A 80 -9.46 6.89 -11.86
CA ALA A 80 -8.14 6.27 -11.69
C ALA A 80 -7.88 5.10 -12.66
N GLY A 81 -8.94 4.48 -13.19
CA GLY A 81 -8.85 3.39 -14.15
C GLY A 81 -8.66 3.82 -15.60
N GLN A 82 -8.51 5.12 -15.90
CA GLN A 82 -8.26 5.62 -17.25
C GLN A 82 -6.80 5.37 -17.70
N PRO A 83 -6.54 5.19 -19.01
CA PRO A 83 -5.22 4.77 -19.49
C PRO A 83 -4.13 5.79 -19.16
N GLY A 84 -3.02 5.32 -18.59
CA GLY A 84 -1.88 6.15 -18.17
C GLY A 84 -2.12 6.98 -16.91
N ASN A 85 -3.28 6.86 -16.25
CA ASN A 85 -3.54 7.63 -15.05
C ASN A 85 -2.73 7.09 -13.85
N VAL A 86 -2.13 7.98 -13.08
CA VAL A 86 -1.37 7.65 -11.86
C VAL A 86 -2.02 8.34 -10.67
N LEU A 87 -2.48 7.55 -9.70
CA LEU A 87 -3.12 8.05 -8.49
C LEU A 87 -2.33 7.61 -7.26
N ILE A 88 -1.92 8.55 -6.42
CA ILE A 88 -1.36 8.29 -5.10
C ILE A 88 -2.49 8.44 -4.08
N ALA A 89 -2.72 7.42 -3.26
CA ALA A 89 -3.73 7.44 -2.22
C ALA A 89 -3.13 7.01 -0.89
N THR A 90 -3.40 7.79 0.15
CA THR A 90 -3.15 7.30 1.52
C THR A 90 -4.16 6.19 1.84
N ASN A 91 -3.75 5.11 2.51
CA ASN A 91 -4.49 3.85 2.75
C ASN A 91 -6.03 3.86 2.76
N MET A 92 -6.68 4.86 3.34
CA MET A 92 -8.15 4.89 3.48
C MET A 92 -8.86 5.76 2.44
N ALA A 93 -8.12 6.49 1.62
CA ALA A 93 -8.67 7.41 0.64
C ALA A 93 -9.25 6.63 -0.55
N GLY A 94 -10.46 7.00 -0.98
CA GLY A 94 -11.24 6.34 -2.03
C GLY A 94 -11.97 5.08 -1.56
N ARG A 95 -12.15 4.91 -0.24
CA ARG A 95 -12.84 3.74 0.30
C ARG A 95 -14.33 3.83 0.00
N GLY A 96 -14.81 2.86 -0.78
CA GLY A 96 -16.22 2.73 -1.14
C GLY A 96 -16.48 3.04 -2.61
N THR A 97 -15.57 3.78 -3.25
CA THR A 97 -15.64 4.11 -4.66
C THR A 97 -15.13 2.96 -5.53
N HIS A 98 -15.82 2.72 -6.65
CA HIS A 98 -15.40 1.76 -7.65
C HIS A 98 -14.45 2.42 -8.64
N ILE A 99 -13.30 1.79 -8.92
CA ILE A 99 -12.38 2.24 -9.97
C ILE A 99 -12.80 1.54 -11.26
N SER A 100 -13.31 2.30 -12.22
CA SER A 100 -13.80 1.77 -13.49
C SER A 100 -12.67 1.76 -14.52
N LEU A 101 -12.37 0.58 -15.07
CA LEU A 101 -11.38 0.44 -16.14
C LEU A 101 -11.99 0.74 -17.50
N SER A 102 -11.23 1.43 -18.35
CA SER A 102 -11.54 1.52 -19.77
C SER A 102 -11.07 0.26 -20.52
N PRO A 103 -11.61 -0.05 -21.72
CA PRO A 103 -11.15 -1.18 -22.53
C PRO A 103 -9.64 -1.13 -22.83
N GLN A 104 -9.10 0.07 -22.99
CA GLN A 104 -7.67 0.25 -23.23
C GLN A 104 -6.82 -0.04 -21.98
N SER A 105 -7.30 0.34 -20.81
CA SER A 105 -6.65 -0.01 -19.55
C SER A 105 -6.67 -1.52 -19.30
N GLU A 106 -7.77 -2.20 -19.63
CA GLU A 106 -7.84 -3.67 -19.55
C GLU A 106 -6.84 -4.33 -20.51
N ALA A 107 -6.73 -3.83 -21.76
CA ALA A 107 -5.76 -4.31 -22.73
C ALA A 107 -4.30 -4.07 -22.30
N ALA A 108 -4.04 -2.99 -21.56
CA ALA A 108 -2.73 -2.67 -20.98
C ALA A 108 -2.39 -3.50 -19.71
N GLY A 109 -3.22 -4.48 -19.34
CA GLY A 109 -3.02 -5.35 -18.18
C GLY A 109 -3.85 -4.99 -16.95
N GLY A 110 -4.78 -4.03 -17.08
CA GLY A 110 -5.66 -3.56 -16.02
C GLY A 110 -4.98 -2.69 -14.96
N LEU A 111 -5.70 -2.35 -13.88
CA LEU A 111 -5.16 -1.54 -12.80
C LEU A 111 -3.96 -2.25 -12.14
N HIS A 112 -2.82 -1.56 -12.11
CA HIS A 112 -1.68 -1.96 -11.28
C HIS A 112 -1.74 -1.24 -9.94
N VAL A 113 -1.59 -2.00 -8.85
CA VAL A 113 -1.59 -1.45 -7.49
C VAL A 113 -0.20 -1.61 -6.88
N ILE A 114 0.41 -0.50 -6.50
CA ILE A 114 1.68 -0.47 -5.77
C ILE A 114 1.35 -0.20 -4.31
N ALA A 115 1.77 -1.09 -3.42
CA ALA A 115 1.71 -0.87 -1.97
C ALA A 115 3.09 -0.44 -1.48
N VAL A 116 3.18 0.80 -0.99
CA VAL A 116 4.41 1.37 -0.45
C VAL A 116 4.34 1.34 1.08
N GLU A 117 5.33 0.68 1.68
CA GLU A 117 5.38 0.29 3.08
C GLU A 117 4.33 -0.77 3.47
N ARG A 118 4.73 -1.68 4.36
CA ARG A 118 3.80 -2.61 5.01
C ARG A 118 2.96 -1.91 6.07
N ASN A 119 1.67 -2.20 6.10
CA ASN A 119 0.81 -1.77 7.19
C ASN A 119 1.00 -2.62 8.45
N GLU A 120 0.65 -2.07 9.62
CA GLU A 120 0.58 -2.88 10.85
C GLU A 120 -0.48 -3.98 10.75
N SER A 121 -1.46 -3.84 9.84
CA SER A 121 -2.48 -4.86 9.59
C SER A 121 -2.49 -5.36 8.16
N ALA A 122 -2.37 -6.68 8.01
CA ALA A 122 -2.44 -7.38 6.72
C ALA A 122 -3.81 -7.19 6.04
N ARG A 123 -4.85 -6.85 6.80
CA ARG A 123 -6.17 -6.56 6.26
C ARG A 123 -6.17 -5.29 5.40
N ILE A 124 -5.40 -4.26 5.80
CA ILE A 124 -5.31 -2.99 5.07
C ILE A 124 -4.60 -3.23 3.73
N ASP A 125 -3.48 -3.96 3.75
CA ASP A 125 -2.74 -4.34 2.54
C ASP A 125 -3.64 -5.11 1.56
N ARG A 126 -4.40 -6.11 2.06
CA ARG A 126 -5.35 -6.87 1.24
C ARG A 126 -6.48 -6.01 0.68
N GLN A 127 -6.92 -4.96 1.38
CA GLN A 127 -7.93 -4.04 0.87
C GLN A 127 -7.41 -3.16 -0.26
N LEU A 128 -6.14 -2.74 -0.18
CA LEU A 128 -5.46 -1.99 -1.22
C LEU A 128 -5.22 -2.87 -2.46
N ILE A 129 -4.62 -4.05 -2.30
CA ILE A 129 -4.46 -5.06 -3.37
C ILE A 129 -5.81 -5.46 -3.97
N GLY A 130 -6.86 -5.45 -3.15
CA GLY A 130 -8.26 -5.65 -3.52
C GLY A 130 -8.82 -4.66 -4.54
N ARG A 131 -8.16 -3.52 -4.76
CA ARG A 131 -8.61 -2.48 -5.70
C ARG A 131 -8.40 -2.88 -7.15
N SER A 132 -7.45 -3.76 -7.47
CA SER A 132 -7.24 -4.30 -8.82
C SER A 132 -8.08 -5.54 -9.11
N ALA A 133 -8.25 -5.82 -10.41
CA ALA A 133 -8.86 -7.05 -10.94
C ALA A 133 -10.28 -7.36 -10.40
N ARG A 134 -11.14 -6.33 -10.32
CA ARG A 134 -12.54 -6.49 -9.91
C ARG A 134 -13.36 -7.12 -11.05
N GLN A 135 -14.39 -7.89 -10.70
CA GLN A 135 -15.32 -8.50 -11.67
C GLN A 135 -14.66 -9.32 -12.79
N GLY A 136 -13.50 -9.94 -12.53
CA GLY A 136 -12.76 -10.74 -13.51
C GLY A 136 -11.97 -9.93 -14.53
N GLN A 137 -11.81 -8.63 -14.31
CA GLN A 137 -10.88 -7.79 -15.07
C GLN A 137 -9.43 -8.22 -14.80
N PRO A 138 -8.51 -8.01 -15.77
CA PRO A 138 -7.09 -8.12 -15.49
C PRO A 138 -6.69 -7.05 -14.48
N GLY A 139 -5.59 -7.29 -13.78
CA GLY A 139 -5.02 -6.34 -12.85
C GLY A 139 -3.87 -6.97 -12.11
N SER A 140 -3.02 -6.13 -11.56
CA SER A 140 -1.86 -6.62 -10.83
C SER A 140 -1.64 -5.84 -9.56
N ALA A 141 -0.84 -6.39 -8.66
CA ALA A 141 -0.41 -5.70 -7.46
C ALA A 141 1.02 -6.10 -7.12
N GLN A 142 1.78 -5.16 -6.57
CA GLN A 142 3.13 -5.38 -6.08
C GLN A 142 3.37 -4.57 -4.81
N MET A 143 4.17 -5.10 -3.91
CA MET A 143 4.52 -4.43 -2.66
C MET A 143 6.01 -4.10 -2.63
N PHE A 144 6.30 -2.91 -2.13
CA PHE A 144 7.65 -2.36 -2.00
C PHE A 144 7.85 -2.02 -0.51
N VAL A 145 8.91 -2.58 0.07
CA VAL A 145 9.21 -2.48 1.49
C VAL A 145 10.66 -2.08 1.68
N SER A 146 10.94 -1.15 2.59
CA SER A 146 12.32 -0.75 2.91
C SER A 146 12.69 -1.15 4.33
N ALA A 147 13.98 -1.31 4.62
CA ALA A 147 14.47 -1.50 5.98
C ALA A 147 14.05 -0.37 6.93
N ASP A 148 13.85 0.84 6.41
CA ASP A 148 13.49 2.05 7.16
C ASP A 148 11.96 2.22 7.30
N ASP A 149 11.19 1.19 6.95
CA ASP A 149 9.74 1.20 7.13
C ASP A 149 9.36 1.11 8.60
N HIS A 150 8.31 1.84 8.97
CA HIS A 150 7.89 2.00 10.37
C HIS A 150 7.67 0.66 11.10
N ILE A 151 7.10 -0.34 10.42
CA ILE A 151 6.82 -1.63 11.04
C ILE A 151 8.10 -2.41 11.34
N ILE A 152 9.13 -2.26 10.51
CA ILE A 152 10.41 -2.96 10.68
C ILE A 152 11.22 -2.23 11.74
N GLU A 153 11.49 -0.93 11.54
CA GLU A 153 12.30 -0.14 12.48
C GLU A 153 11.77 -0.15 13.91
N ARG A 154 10.44 -0.11 14.08
CA ARG A 154 9.83 -0.01 15.42
C ARG A 154 9.76 -1.35 16.14
N TYR A 155 9.44 -2.42 15.44
CA TYR A 155 9.10 -3.70 16.06
C TYR A 155 10.17 -4.78 15.91
N ASP A 156 11.09 -4.62 14.95
CA ASP A 156 12.26 -5.48 14.77
C ASP A 156 13.46 -4.71 14.20
N PRO A 157 14.15 -3.89 15.03
CA PRO A 157 15.35 -3.16 14.59
C PRO A 157 16.49 -4.07 14.13
N ALA A 158 16.53 -5.32 14.62
CA ALA A 158 17.53 -6.29 14.21
C ALA A 158 17.29 -6.75 12.77
N LEU A 159 16.03 -7.02 12.40
CA LEU A 159 15.65 -7.30 11.01
C LEU A 159 15.92 -6.10 10.10
N ALA A 160 15.67 -4.87 10.56
CA ALA A 160 16.02 -3.65 9.81
C ALA A 160 17.50 -3.64 9.43
N GLU A 161 18.35 -3.94 10.40
CA GLU A 161 19.80 -3.95 10.23
C GLU A 161 20.30 -5.12 9.36
N GLU A 162 19.64 -6.28 9.47
CA GLU A 162 19.88 -7.42 8.58
C GLU A 162 19.58 -7.06 7.12
N ILE A 163 18.44 -6.43 6.85
CA ILE A 163 18.06 -5.97 5.50
C ILE A 163 19.08 -4.95 4.98
N ARG A 164 19.47 -3.95 5.78
CA ARG A 164 20.46 -2.93 5.37
C ARG A 164 21.81 -3.53 4.97
N LYS A 165 22.25 -4.59 5.66
CA LYS A 165 23.53 -5.26 5.40
C LYS A 165 23.46 -6.36 4.34
N ALA A 166 22.27 -6.83 3.99
CA ALA A 166 22.07 -7.92 3.05
C ALA A 166 22.61 -7.56 1.65
N PRO A 167 23.16 -8.51 0.87
CA PRO A 167 23.53 -8.28 -0.52
C PRO A 167 22.36 -7.71 -1.34
N ALA A 168 22.62 -6.62 -2.07
CA ALA A 168 21.63 -5.94 -2.88
C ALA A 168 22.16 -5.71 -4.30
N ASN A 169 21.23 -5.58 -5.24
CA ASN A 169 21.55 -5.19 -6.60
C ASN A 169 21.88 -3.69 -6.71
N GLU A 170 22.14 -3.23 -7.93
CA GLU A 170 22.47 -1.82 -8.24
C GLU A 170 21.38 -0.81 -7.82
N TRP A 171 20.14 -1.28 -7.68
CA TRP A 171 18.97 -0.49 -7.28
C TRP A 171 18.69 -0.57 -5.78
N GLY A 172 19.58 -1.19 -5.00
CA GLY A 172 19.41 -1.34 -3.55
C GLY A 172 18.35 -2.37 -3.13
N GLU A 173 17.84 -3.19 -4.06
CA GLU A 173 16.93 -4.29 -3.78
C GLU A 173 17.70 -5.48 -3.23
N VAL A 174 17.29 -5.98 -2.07
CA VAL A 174 17.95 -7.08 -1.39
C VAL A 174 17.46 -8.43 -1.90
N SER A 175 18.40 -9.36 -2.03
CA SER A 175 18.09 -10.75 -2.36
C SER A 175 17.92 -11.56 -1.07
N GLY A 176 16.81 -12.27 -0.89
CA GLY A 176 16.57 -13.13 0.28
C GLY A 176 15.09 -13.36 0.58
N GLU A 177 14.80 -14.18 1.60
CA GLU A 177 13.44 -14.49 2.06
C GLU A 177 12.91 -13.50 3.11
N PHE A 178 13.30 -12.22 3.00
CA PHE A 178 12.87 -11.18 3.95
C PHE A 178 11.36 -11.01 4.01
N SER A 179 10.65 -11.27 2.91
CA SER A 179 9.18 -11.24 2.87
C SER A 179 8.53 -12.19 3.88
N VAL A 180 9.14 -13.34 4.16
CA VAL A 180 8.64 -14.29 5.15
C VAL A 180 8.84 -13.74 6.57
N GLN A 181 10.02 -13.16 6.85
CA GLN A 181 10.32 -12.52 8.14
C GLN A 181 9.40 -11.32 8.39
N ILE A 182 9.22 -10.46 7.38
CA ILE A 182 8.33 -9.28 7.45
C ILE A 182 6.86 -9.71 7.65
N THR A 183 6.41 -10.78 6.99
CA THR A 183 5.06 -11.34 7.20
C THR A 183 4.87 -11.83 8.65
N ARG A 184 5.86 -12.54 9.21
CA ARG A 184 5.82 -13.00 10.61
C ARG A 184 5.83 -11.82 11.57
N LEU A 185 6.61 -10.78 11.29
CA LEU A 185 6.64 -9.55 12.07
C LEU A 185 5.26 -8.87 12.07
N GLN A 186 4.64 -8.73 10.90
CA GLN A 186 3.29 -8.17 10.77
C GLN A 186 2.26 -8.94 11.60
N GLN A 187 2.28 -10.28 11.57
CA GLN A 187 1.39 -11.11 12.38
C GLN A 187 1.61 -10.91 13.89
N LYS A 188 2.87 -10.77 14.34
CA LYS A 188 3.21 -10.48 15.74
C LYS A 188 2.68 -9.12 16.17
N VAL A 189 2.81 -8.10 15.31
CA VAL A 189 2.27 -6.75 15.56
C VAL A 189 0.74 -6.79 15.63
N GLU A 190 0.06 -7.48 14.70
CA GLU A 190 -1.40 -7.63 14.71
C GLU A 190 -1.90 -8.29 16.00
N ARG A 191 -1.22 -9.35 16.47
CA ARG A 191 -1.56 -10.03 17.73
C ARG A 191 -1.41 -9.09 18.92
N THR A 192 -0.30 -8.35 19.00
CA THR A 192 -0.06 -7.35 20.07
C THR A 192 -1.15 -6.28 20.07
N ARG A 193 -1.57 -5.80 18.89
CA ARG A 193 -2.67 -4.83 18.75
C ARG A 193 -4.01 -5.41 19.14
N TYR A 194 -4.26 -6.68 18.86
CA TYR A 194 -5.48 -7.37 19.29
C TYR A 194 -5.58 -7.46 20.81
N ASP A 195 -4.50 -7.87 21.49
CA ASP A 195 -4.47 -7.97 22.96
C ASP A 195 -4.67 -6.59 23.61
N GLN A 196 -4.08 -5.54 23.04
CA GLN A 196 -4.31 -4.15 23.50
C GLN A 196 -5.78 -3.74 23.37
N ARG A 197 -6.43 -4.05 22.23
CA ARG A 197 -7.85 -3.75 22.02
C ARG A 197 -8.76 -4.52 22.97
N LEU A 198 -8.43 -5.77 23.28
CA LEU A 198 -9.20 -6.59 24.23
C LEU A 198 -9.18 -5.98 25.63
N ARG A 199 -7.99 -5.59 26.11
CA ARG A 199 -7.86 -4.92 27.42
C ARG A 199 -8.64 -3.61 27.51
N ILE A 200 -8.66 -2.82 26.43
CA ILE A 200 -9.47 -1.60 26.38
C ILE A 200 -10.96 -1.94 26.45
N ALA A 201 -11.42 -2.92 25.68
CA ALA A 201 -12.83 -3.33 25.67
C ALA A 201 -13.29 -3.89 27.03
N GLU A 202 -12.45 -4.67 27.71
CA GLU A 202 -12.73 -5.18 29.07
C GLU A 202 -12.84 -4.03 30.08
N ARG A 203 -11.91 -3.07 30.03
CA ARG A 203 -11.96 -1.87 30.88
C ARG A 203 -13.21 -1.05 30.64
N ASP A 204 -13.58 -0.85 29.38
CA ASP A 204 -14.79 -0.08 29.01
C ASP A 204 -16.06 -0.79 29.49
N LYS A 205 -16.11 -2.12 29.40
CA LYS A 205 -17.21 -2.94 29.96
C LYS A 205 -17.32 -2.77 31.47
N TRP A 206 -16.21 -2.82 32.19
CA TRP A 206 -16.19 -2.60 33.63
C TRP A 206 -16.68 -1.20 34.01
N LEU A 207 -16.17 -0.15 33.35
CA LEU A 207 -16.61 1.23 33.57
C LEU A 207 -18.11 1.42 33.31
N HIS A 208 -18.63 0.76 32.26
CA HIS A 208 -20.06 0.81 31.94
C HIS A 208 -20.90 0.16 33.04
N GLN A 209 -20.51 -1.01 33.53
CA GLN A 209 -21.19 -1.70 34.63
C GLN A 209 -21.16 -0.88 35.92
N THR A 210 -20.01 -0.31 36.28
CA THR A 210 -19.89 0.54 37.48
C THR A 210 -20.79 1.78 37.38
N ARG A 211 -20.86 2.43 36.21
CA ARG A 211 -21.79 3.55 36.00
C ARG A 211 -23.24 3.15 36.18
N GLN A 212 -23.65 1.99 35.66
CA GLN A 212 -25.02 1.48 35.82
C GLN A 212 -25.35 1.14 37.27
N SER A 213 -24.38 0.65 38.06
CA SER A 213 -24.62 0.34 39.48
C SER A 213 -24.69 1.57 40.40
N LEU A 214 -24.20 2.72 39.93
CA LEU A 214 -24.18 3.99 40.68
C LEU A 214 -25.34 4.93 40.30
N ALA A 215 -26.12 4.57 39.27
CA ALA A 215 -27.31 5.28 38.81
C ALA A 215 -28.58 4.59 39.34
#